data_AF-A0AAU8BUA9-F1
#
_entry.id   AF-A0AAU8BUA9-F1
#
_cell.length_a   1.000
_cell.length_b   1.000
_cell.length_c   1.000
_cell.angle_alpha   90.00
_cell.angle_beta   90.00
_cell.angle_gamma   90.00
#
_symmetry.space_group_name_H-M   'P 1'
#
loop_
_entity.id
_entity.type
_entity.pdbx_description
1 polymer ?
#
loop_
_entity_poly.entity_id
_entity_poly.type
_entity_poly.pdbx_seq_one_letter_code
_entity_poly.pdbx_strand_id
1 'polypeptide(L)' 'MPSAIFSSDIPEVLVKLNSAFEREKIRNLNIVEVHEKAEPTISIIERAYPLLELLKTAIEGKCDVMWETL' A
#
# COMPACT_ATOMS: atom_id res chain seq x y z
N MET A 1 2.31 10.91 -17.92
CA MET A 1 0.92 10.80 -17.42
C MET A 1 0.84 11.49 -16.06
N PRO A 2 -0.21 12.25 -15.74
CA PRO A 2 -0.28 13.03 -14.49
C PRO A 2 -0.23 12.18 -13.22
N SER A 3 -0.69 10.93 -13.28
CA SER A 3 -0.74 10.01 -12.14
C SER A 3 0.45 9.04 -12.07
N ALA A 4 1.45 9.19 -12.92
CA ALA A 4 2.62 8.31 -12.92
C ALA A 4 3.49 8.56 -11.67
N ILE A 5 4.16 7.52 -11.20
CA ILE A 5 5.22 7.62 -10.19
C ILE A 5 6.52 7.34 -10.92
N PHE A 6 7.38 8.35 -11.01
CA PHE A 6 8.68 8.19 -11.65
C PHE A 6 9.58 7.31 -10.82
N SER A 7 10.41 6.52 -11.49
CA SER A 7 11.40 5.62 -10.86
C SER A 7 12.26 6.30 -9.79
N SER A 8 12.58 7.60 -9.96
CA SER A 8 13.30 8.41 -8.96
C SER A 8 12.54 8.59 -7.65
N ASP A 9 11.21 8.60 -7.71
CA ASP A 9 10.32 8.96 -6.60
C ASP A 9 9.78 7.71 -5.88
N ILE A 10 9.89 6.53 -6.51
CA ILE A 10 9.41 5.25 -5.95
C ILE A 10 10.00 4.95 -4.56
N PRO A 11 11.31 5.16 -4.28
CA PRO A 11 11.85 4.93 -2.95
C PRO A 11 11.14 5.75 -1.87
N GLU A 12 10.84 7.02 -2.14
CA GLU A 12 10.14 7.90 -1.20
C GLU A 12 8.68 7.47 -1.02
N VAL A 13 8.00 7.11 -2.11
CA VAL A 13 6.63 6.59 -2.08
C VAL A 13 6.54 5.31 -1.26
N LEU A 14 7.52 4.40 -1.39
CA LEU A 14 7.58 3.15 -0.64
C LEU A 14 7.72 3.40 0.86
N VAL A 15 8.52 4.40 1.27
CA VAL A 15 8.64 4.81 2.68
C VAL A 15 7.30 5.37 3.20
N LYS A 16 6.62 6.21 2.42
CA LYS A 16 5.30 6.75 2.77
C LYS A 16 4.25 5.65 2.92
N LEU A 17 4.25 4.66 2.03
CA LEU A 17 3.31 3.53 2.05
C LEU A 17 3.54 2.65 3.29
N ASN A 18 4.77 2.25 3.57
CA ASN A 18 5.09 1.47 4.77
C ASN A 18 4.70 2.22 6.06
N SER A 19 4.97 3.53 6.12
CA SER A 19 4.57 4.36 7.26
C SER A 19 3.04 4.42 7.44
N ALA A 20 2.29 4.40 6.34
CA ALA A 20 0.83 4.34 6.39
C ALA A 20 0.34 2.97 6.89
N PHE A 21 0.99 1.87 6.50
CA PHE A 21 0.66 0.53 7.02
C PHE A 21 0.87 0.43 8.51
N GLU A 22 1.97 0.94 9.06
CA GLU A 22 2.20 0.90 10.51
C GLU A 22 1.11 1.66 11.28
N ARG A 23 0.69 2.83 10.80
CA ARG A 23 -0.43 3.58 11.39
C ARG A 23 -1.75 2.80 11.34
N GLU A 24 -1.99 2.12 10.22
CA GLU A 24 -3.21 1.35 10.02
C GLU A 24 -3.22 0.05 10.83
N LYS A 25 -2.05 -0.56 11.06
CA LYS A 25 -1.87 -1.70 11.94
C LYS A 25 -2.25 -1.35 13.37
N ILE A 26 -1.76 -0.19 13.86
CA ILE A 26 -2.12 0.37 15.17
C ILE A 26 -3.63 0.64 15.24
N ARG A 27 -4.23 1.19 14.18
CA ARG A 27 -5.69 1.43 14.13
C ARG A 27 -6.49 0.14 14.22
N ASN A 28 -6.10 -0.90 13.48
CA ASN A 28 -6.80 -2.19 13.51
C ASN A 28 -6.75 -2.84 14.89
N LEU A 29 -5.61 -2.77 15.60
CA LEU A 29 -5.50 -3.26 16.98
C LEU A 29 -6.52 -2.60 17.93
N ASN A 30 -6.80 -1.31 17.74
CA ASN A 30 -7.79 -0.59 18.55
C ASN A 30 -9.26 -0.91 18.20
N ILE A 31 -9.53 -1.50 17.02
CA ILE A 31 -10.90 -1.82 16.56
C ILE A 31 -11.32 -3.25 16.95
N VAL A 32 -10.36 -4.18 17.06
CA VAL A 32 -10.61 -5.60 17.40
C VAL A 32 -11.26 -5.76 18.79
N GLU A 33 -11.12 -4.80 19.71
CA GLU A 33 -11.81 -4.83 21.01
C GLU A 33 -13.35 -4.67 20.93
N VAL A 34 -13.93 -4.26 19.78
CA VAL A 34 -15.34 -3.81 19.72
C VAL A 34 -16.27 -4.73 18.90
N HIS A 35 -15.78 -5.64 18.07
CA HIS A 35 -16.63 -6.35 17.10
C HIS A 35 -16.39 -7.87 17.01
N GLU A 36 -17.01 -8.62 17.92
CA GLU A 36 -16.96 -10.10 17.97
C GLU A 36 -17.92 -10.82 16.98
N LYS A 37 -18.65 -10.10 16.09
CA LYS A 37 -19.69 -10.68 15.23
C LYS A 37 -19.81 -10.10 13.80
N ALA A 38 -18.70 -9.82 13.12
CA ALA A 38 -18.72 -9.43 11.70
C ALA A 38 -17.98 -10.47 10.83
N GLU A 39 -18.42 -10.68 9.59
CA GLU A 39 -17.68 -11.46 8.59
C GLU A 39 -16.24 -10.93 8.44
N PRO A 40 -15.25 -11.80 8.13
CA PRO A 40 -13.87 -11.38 8.04
C PRO A 40 -13.70 -10.38 6.90
N THR A 41 -13.62 -9.10 7.24
CA THR A 41 -13.27 -8.05 6.30
C THR A 41 -11.79 -8.17 6.00
N ILE A 42 -11.43 -8.41 4.74
CA ILE A 42 -10.03 -8.44 4.32
C ILE A 42 -9.38 -7.09 4.68
N SER A 43 -8.30 -7.15 5.43
CA SER A 43 -7.62 -5.96 5.91
C SER A 43 -7.11 -5.13 4.73
N ILE A 44 -7.04 -3.81 4.93
CA ILE A 44 -6.45 -2.93 3.91
C ILE A 44 -4.96 -3.23 3.70
N ILE A 45 -4.27 -3.75 4.71
CA ILE A 45 -2.86 -4.17 4.65
C ILE A 45 -2.72 -5.36 3.69
N GLU A 46 -3.57 -6.39 3.82
CA GLU A 46 -3.57 -7.54 2.91
C GLU A 46 -3.85 -7.11 1.46
N ARG A 47 -4.82 -6.22 1.25
CA ARG A 47 -5.16 -5.71 -0.09
C ARG A 47 -4.05 -4.88 -0.73
N ALA A 48 -3.19 -4.25 0.05
CA ALA A 48 -2.14 -3.38 -0.45
C ALA A 48 -0.83 -4.13 -0.78
N TYR A 49 -0.75 -5.44 -0.49
CA TYR A 49 0.43 -6.26 -0.79
C TYR A 49 0.83 -6.26 -2.28
N PRO A 50 -0.10 -6.40 -3.26
CA PRO A 50 0.27 -6.34 -4.67
C PRO A 50 0.91 -5.00 -5.08
N LEU A 51 0.42 -3.89 -4.51
CA LEU A 51 1.00 -2.57 -4.75
C LEU A 51 2.39 -2.44 -4.13
N LEU A 52 2.60 -3.01 -2.95
CA LEU A 52 3.92 -3.03 -2.31
C LEU A 52 4.95 -3.77 -3.15
N GLU A 53 4.60 -4.97 -3.64
CA GLU A 53 5.48 -5.77 -4.50
C GLU A 53 5.74 -5.07 -5.83
N LEU A 54 4.71 -4.49 -6.45
CA LEU A 54 4.87 -3.69 -7.67
C LEU A 54 5.91 -2.57 -7.51
N LEU A 55 5.83 -1.80 -6.41
CA LEU A 55 6.78 -0.71 -6.14
C LEU A 55 8.20 -1.23 -5.89
N LYS A 56 8.37 -2.36 -5.20
CA LYS A 56 9.70 -2.97 -5.00
C LYS A 56 10.32 -3.42 -6.33
N THR A 57 9.57 -4.14 -7.15
CA THR A 57 10.04 -4.59 -8.47
C THR A 57 10.34 -3.40 -9.39
N ALA A 58 9.57 -2.32 -9.29
CA ALA A 58 9.83 -1.10 -10.05
C ALA A 58 11.15 -0.41 -9.64
N ILE A 59 11.55 -0.48 -8.37
CA ILE A 59 12.89 -0.01 -7.93
C ILE A 59 13.98 -0.87 -8.56
N GLU A 60 13.84 -2.20 -8.52
CA GLU A 60 14.82 -3.14 -9.08
C GLU A 60 14.96 -2.96 -10.60
N GLY A 61 13.85 -2.77 -11.30
CA GLY A 61 13.79 -2.54 -12.74
C GLY A 61 14.08 -1.11 -13.18
N LYS A 62 14.15 -0.15 -12.24
CA LYS A 62 14.20 1.30 -12.52
C LYS A 62 13.09 1.76 -13.47
N CYS A 63 11.89 1.22 -13.25
CA CYS A 63 10.71 1.49 -14.07
C CYS A 63 9.84 2.56 -13.43
N ASP A 64 9.20 3.38 -14.25
CA ASP A 64 8.08 4.21 -13.80
C ASP A 64 6.86 3.30 -13.59
N VAL A 65 6.03 3.64 -12.60
CA VAL A 65 4.72 3.00 -12.42
C VAL A 65 3.66 3.90 -13.04
N MET A 66 2.73 3.31 -13.78
CA MET A 66 1.62 4.01 -14.41
C MET A 66 0.32 3.23 -14.23
N TRP A 67 -0.80 3.94 -14.32
CA TRP A 67 -2.14 3.39 -14.16
C TRP A 67 -2.86 3.60 -15.48
N GLU A 68 -3.55 2.56 -15.96
CA GLU A 68 -4.48 2.74 -17.06
C GLU A 68 -5.62 3.64 -16.59
N THR A 69 -5.82 4.75 -17.29
CA THR A 69 -7.02 5.58 -17.12
C THR A 69 -8.09 5.01 -18.04
N LEU A 70 -9.22 4.60 -17.45
CA LEU A 70 -10.42 4.20 -18.18
C LEU A 70 -11.01 5.35 -18.99
#